data_AF-A0A1Q7SEY1-F1
#
_entry.id   AF-A0A1Q7SEY1-F1
#
_cell.length_a   1.000
_cell.length_b   1.000
_cell.length_c   1.000
_cell.angle_alpha   90.00
_cell.angle_beta   90.00
_cell.angle_gamma   90.00
#
_symmetry.space_group_name_H-M   'P 1'
#
loop_
_entity.id
_entity.type
_entity.pdbx_description
1 polymer ?
#
loop_
_entity_poly.entity_id
_entity_poly.type
_entity_poly.pdbx_seq_one_letter_code
_entity_poly.pdbx_strand_id
1 'polypeptide(L)' 'MDRQSDGELRFRRPDGRLLPEVPPPAAIPADPVQALRARHDAQGLRIHARTASPGWLGERLDVGWAIDVMHPLAG' A
#
# COMPACT_ATOMS: atom_id res chain seq x y z
N MET A 1 -14.70 -10.94 12.77
CA MET A 1 -14.23 -10.34 14.03
C MET A 1 -14.96 -11.07 15.11
N ASP A 2 -14.24 -11.63 16.07
CA ASP A 2 -14.79 -12.51 17.08
C ASP A 2 -14.29 -12.05 18.45
N ARG A 3 -15.21 -11.85 19.39
CA ARG A 3 -14.86 -11.54 20.78
C ARG A 3 -14.62 -12.85 21.53
N GLN A 4 -13.43 -13.00 22.10
CA GLN A 4 -13.01 -14.16 22.87
C GLN A 4 -13.60 -14.08 24.29
N SER A 5 -13.54 -15.20 25.03
CA SER A 5 -14.04 -15.29 26.43
C SER A 5 -13.22 -14.45 27.41
N ASP A 6 -11.98 -14.10 27.06
CA ASP A 6 -11.12 -13.17 27.78
C ASP A 6 -11.42 -11.69 27.47
N GLY A 7 -12.35 -11.43 26.54
CA GLY A 7 -12.74 -10.09 26.11
C GLY A 7 -11.95 -9.53 24.94
N GLU A 8 -10.87 -10.20 24.50
CA GLU A 8 -10.05 -9.77 23.36
C GLU A 8 -10.77 -9.96 22.02
N LEU A 9 -10.36 -9.18 21.03
CA LEU A 9 -10.90 -9.27 19.66
C LEU A 9 -9.92 -10.00 18.75
N ARG A 10 -10.42 -11.01 18.03
CA ARG A 10 -9.69 -11.65 16.94
C ARG A 10 -10.23 -11.20 15.59
N PHE A 11 -9.32 -10.74 14.74
CA PHE A 11 -9.63 -10.35 13.36
C PHE A 11 -9.26 -11.49 12.42
N ARG A 12 -10.09 -11.72 11.41
CA ARG A 12 -9.88 -12.74 10.39
C ARG A 12 -9.93 -12.09 9.03
N ARG A 13 -9.10 -12.59 8.13
CA ARG A 13 -9.12 -12.27 6.70
C ARG A 13 -10.39 -12.87 6.07
N PRO A 14 -10.79 -12.40 4.87
CA PRO A 14 -11.94 -12.95 4.16
C PRO A 14 -11.87 -14.47 3.89
N ASP A 15 -10.65 -15.04 3.84
CA ASP A 15 -10.40 -16.48 3.70
C ASP A 15 -10.51 -17.27 5.03
N GLY A 16 -10.93 -16.62 6.12
CA GLY A 16 -11.10 -17.21 7.44
C GLY A 16 -9.82 -17.32 8.27
N ARG A 17 -8.64 -17.05 7.70
CA ARG A 17 -7.36 -17.08 8.43
C ARG A 17 -7.28 -15.94 9.43
N LEU A 18 -6.63 -16.16 10.57
CA LEU A 18 -6.38 -15.10 11.54
C LEU A 18 -5.54 -13.99 10.89
N LEU A 19 -5.93 -12.74 11.10
CA LEU A 19 -5.10 -11.60 10.75
C LEU A 19 -3.89 -11.60 11.70
N PRO A 20 -2.65 -11.62 11.19
CA PRO A 20 -1.48 -11.64 12.06
C PRO A 20 -1.40 -10.35 12.89
N GLU A 21 -0.80 -10.46 14.07
CA GLU A 21 -0.46 -9.30 14.89
C GLU A 21 0.41 -8.33 14.09
N VAL A 22 0.22 -7.03 14.31
CA VAL A 22 1.01 -6.01 13.63
C VAL A 22 2.48 -6.18 14.03
N PRO A 23 3.43 -6.24 13.07
CA PRO A 23 4.85 -6.31 13.41
C PRO A 23 5.25 -5.10 14.28
N PRO A 24 6.24 -5.25 15.18
CA PRO A 24 6.77 -4.11 15.91
C PRO A 24 7.17 -2.97 14.97
N PRO A 25 6.96 -1.70 15.36
CA PRO A 25 7.41 -0.56 14.57
C PRO A 25 8.90 -0.66 14.26
N ALA A 26 9.28 -0.28 13.04
CA ALA A 26 10.68 -0.19 12.67
C ALA A 26 11.38 0.90 13.48
N ALA A 27 12.67 0.72 13.75
CA ALA A 27 13.49 1.78 14.35
C ALA A 27 13.50 3.00 13.42
N ILE A 28 13.05 4.14 13.94
CA ILE A 28 13.00 5.39 13.19
C ILE A 28 14.34 6.12 13.39
N PRO A 29 15.07 6.47 12.32
CA PRO A 29 16.28 7.28 12.43
C PRO A 29 15.99 8.64 13.09
N ALA A 30 17.00 9.23 13.73
CA ALA A 30 16.86 10.55 14.38
C ALA A 30 16.43 11.65 13.38
N ASP A 31 16.90 11.56 12.13
CA ASP A 31 16.42 12.35 11.00
C ASP A 31 15.89 11.41 9.89
N PRO A 32 14.59 11.08 9.93
CA PRO A 32 13.99 10.14 8.99
C PRO A 32 13.91 10.71 7.57
N VAL A 33 13.80 12.04 7.42
CA VAL A 33 13.72 12.69 6.11
C VAL A 33 15.06 12.56 5.40
N GLN A 34 16.15 12.84 6.11
CA GLN A 34 17.47 12.75 5.50
C GLN A 34 17.89 11.30 5.22
N ALA A 35 17.56 10.38 6.13
CA ALA A 35 17.80 8.95 5.89
C ALA A 35 17.08 8.45 4.63
N LEU A 36 15.84 8.90 4.41
CA LEU A 36 15.06 8.54 3.23
C LEU A 36 15.65 9.14 1.95
N ARG A 37 16.06 10.42 1.97
CA ARG A 37 16.72 11.09 0.83
C ARG A 37 18.00 10.38 0.42
N ALA A 38 18.88 10.09 1.38
CA ALA A 38 20.13 9.38 1.11
C ALA A 38 19.90 8.00 0.49
N ARG A 39 18.87 7.26 0.95
CA ARG A 39 18.50 5.98 0.34
C ARG A 39 18.03 6.14 -1.09
N HIS A 40 17.20 7.14 -1.38
CA HIS A 40 16.75 7.43 -2.74
C HIS A 40 17.94 7.79 -3.65
N ASP A 41 18.86 8.64 -3.18
CA ASP A 41 20.04 9.03 -3.94
C ASP A 41 20.93 7.81 -4.26
N ALA A 42 21.16 6.93 -3.28
CA ALA A 42 21.90 5.69 -3.46
C ALA A 42 21.24 4.72 -4.47
N GLN A 43 19.91 4.84 -4.65
CA GLN A 43 19.14 4.06 -5.62
C GLN A 43 18.92 4.80 -6.94
N GLY A 44 19.46 6.02 -7.10
CA GLY A 44 19.22 6.87 -8.27
C GLY A 44 17.77 7.36 -8.41
N LEU A 45 16.96 7.28 -7.33
CA LEU A 45 15.56 7.70 -7.33
C LEU A 45 15.45 9.21 -7.16
N ARG A 46 14.86 9.89 -8.15
CA ARG A 46 14.58 11.33 -8.09
C ARG A 46 13.11 11.58 -7.79
N ILE A 47 12.77 11.64 -6.50
CA ILE A 47 11.40 11.95 -6.05
C ILE A 47 11.25 13.45 -5.83
N HIS A 48 10.24 14.04 -6.47
CA HIS A 48 9.86 15.44 -6.32
C HIS A 48 8.35 15.54 -6.06
N ALA A 49 7.86 16.77 -5.80
CA ALA A 49 6.47 17.02 -5.41
C ALA A 49 5.41 16.50 -6.41
N ARG A 50 5.80 16.21 -7.66
CA ARG A 50 4.89 15.72 -8.70
C ARG A 50 5.06 14.23 -9.01
N THR A 51 6.03 13.53 -8.40
CA THR A 51 6.29 12.11 -8.70
C THR A 51 5.07 11.22 -8.48
N ALA A 52 4.24 11.52 -7.47
CA ALA A 52 3.00 10.80 -7.20
C ALA A 52 1.74 11.59 -7.60
N SER A 53 1.89 12.70 -8.32
CA SER A 53 0.73 13.42 -8.86
C SER A 53 0.19 12.63 -10.05
N PRO A 54 -1.09 12.22 -10.02
CA PRO A 54 -1.68 11.57 -11.19
C PRO A 54 -1.69 12.56 -12.36
N GLY A 55 -1.48 12.05 -13.57
CA GLY A 55 -1.71 12.80 -14.81
C GLY A 55 -3.20 12.96 -15.15
N TRP A 56 -4.08 12.30 -14.40
CA TRP A 56 -5.53 12.33 -14.54
C TRP A 56 -6.06 13.75 -14.30
N LEU A 57 -6.76 14.32 -15.28
CA LEU A 57 -7.38 15.64 -15.22
C LEU A 57 -8.88 15.58 -14.92
N GLY A 58 -9.39 14.40 -14.56
CA GLY A 58 -10.81 14.16 -14.27
C GLY A 58 -11.60 13.56 -15.43
N GLU A 59 -10.93 13.11 -16.49
CA GLU A 59 -11.56 12.37 -17.58
C GLU A 59 -12.24 11.08 -17.08
N ARG A 60 -13.28 10.62 -17.78
CA ARG A 60 -13.97 9.39 -17.36
C ARG A 60 -13.01 8.20 -17.48
N LEU A 61 -12.84 7.46 -16.39
CA LEU A 61 -12.11 6.19 -16.40
C LEU A 61 -12.79 5.23 -17.37
N ASP A 62 -12.03 4.71 -18.33
CA ASP A 62 -12.51 3.62 -19.19
C ASP A 62 -12.41 2.29 -18.42
N VAL A 63 -13.51 1.94 -17.77
CA VAL A 63 -13.62 0.72 -16.98
C VAL A 63 -13.57 -0.52 -17.86
N GLY A 64 -14.01 -0.44 -19.13
CA GLY A 64 -13.93 -1.55 -20.08
C GLY A 64 -12.48 -1.88 -20.39
N TRP A 65 -11.71 -0.88 -20.82
CA TRP A 65 -10.27 -1.04 -21.06
C TRP A 65 -9.51 -1.52 -19.81
N ALA A 66 -9.81 -0.96 -18.63
CA ALA A 66 -9.14 -1.35 -17.39
C ALA A 66 -9.37 -2.83 -17.03
N ILE A 67 -10.58 -3.35 -17.28
CA ILE A 67 -10.90 -4.76 -17.09
C ILE A 67 -10.17 -5.61 -18.14
N ASP A 68 -10.17 -5.16 -19.39
CA ASP A 68 -9.56 -5.89 -20.50
C ASP A 68 -8.05 -6.08 -20.34
N VAL A 69 -7.33 -5.05 -19.88
CA VAL A 69 -5.87 -5.14 -19.68
C VAL A 69 -5.46 -5.90 -18.42
N MET A 70 -6.34 -6.03 -17.42
CA MET A 70 -6.07 -6.77 -16.19
C MET A 70 -6.48 -8.25 -16.29
N HIS A 71 -7.38 -8.60 -17.22
CA HIS A 71 -7.90 -9.94 -17.34
C HIS A 71 -7.40 -10.61 -18.62
N PRO A 72 -6.52 -11.64 -18.56
CA PRO A 72 -5.91 -12.26 -19.74
C PRO A 72 -6.88 -12.95 -20.71
N LEU A 73 -8.19 -12.99 -20.41
CA LEU A 73 -9.25 -13.58 -21.24
C LEU A 73 -10.33 -12.56 -21.64
N ALA A 74 -10.12 -11.27 -21.38
CA ALA A 74 -11.04 -10.23 -21.81
C ALA A 74 -10.60 -9.73 -23.19
N GLY A 75 -11.23 -10.28 -24.23
CA GLY A 75 -11.02 -10.00 -25.64
C GLY A 75 -12.08 -10.70 -26.48
#